data_AF-A0ABD6BCD6-F1
#
_entry.id   AF-A0ABD6BCD6-F1
#
_cell.length_a   1.000
_cell.length_b   1.000
_cell.length_c   1.000
_cell.angle_alpha   90.00
_cell.angle_beta   90.00
_cell.angle_gamma   90.00
#
_symmetry.space_group_name_H-M   'P 1'
#
loop_
_entity.id
_entity.type
_entity.pdbx_description
1 polymer ?
#
loop_
_entity_poly.entity_id
_entity_poly.type
_entity_poly.pdbx_seq_one_letter_code
_entity_poly.pdbx_strand_id
1 'polypeptide(L)'
;MSSRSLGPTLIAVGFGIIVIPFLVMFVLAIGPLGWALLGGAVIVLGIVVSLRESTGYGDVNRTNRTNCDDCGARIDADADTCEYCGAAR
;
A
#
# COMPACT_ATOMS: atom_id res chain seq x y z
N MET A 1 -38.80 -9.13 6.91
CA MET A 1 -37.82 -10.23 6.99
C MET A 1 -37.75 -10.87 5.62
N SER A 2 -36.69 -10.63 4.83
CA SER A 2 -36.60 -11.13 3.46
C SER A 2 -36.62 -12.64 3.44
N SER A 3 -37.67 -13.21 2.86
CA SER A 3 -37.73 -14.61 2.45
C SER A 3 -36.72 -14.83 1.32
N ARG A 4 -35.44 -14.98 1.68
CA ARG A 4 -34.41 -15.44 0.74
C ARG A 4 -34.89 -16.79 0.20
N SER A 5 -34.93 -16.91 -1.11
CA SER A 5 -35.30 -18.14 -1.81
C SER A 5 -34.50 -19.31 -1.22
N LEU A 6 -35.19 -20.24 -0.56
CA LEU A 6 -34.58 -21.36 0.15
C LEU A 6 -33.76 -22.26 -0.78
N GLY A 7 -34.19 -22.42 -2.04
CA GLY A 7 -33.51 -23.22 -3.05
C GLY A 7 -32.06 -22.78 -3.32
N PRO A 8 -31.83 -21.54 -3.80
CA PRO A 8 -30.48 -21.01 -4.01
C PRO A 8 -29.58 -21.05 -2.77
N THR A 9 -30.16 -20.85 -1.59
CA THR A 9 -29.41 -20.90 -0.33
C THR A 9 -28.91 -22.32 -0.03
N LEU A 10 -29.76 -23.34 -0.21
CA LEU A 10 -29.37 -24.74 -0.01
C LEU A 10 -28.32 -25.20 -1.03
N ILE A 11 -28.43 -24.76 -2.29
CA ILE A 11 -27.44 -25.04 -3.33
C ILE A 11 -26.08 -24.43 -2.97
N ALA A 12 -26.06 -23.17 -2.55
CA ALA A 12 -24.82 -22.49 -2.14
C ALA A 12 -24.17 -23.15 -0.92
N VAL A 13 -24.97 -23.55 0.08
CA VAL A 13 -24.48 -24.25 1.27
C VAL A 13 -23.90 -25.61 0.90
N GLY A 14 -24.60 -26.41 0.07
CA GLY A 14 -24.11 -27.71 -0.39
C GLY A 14 -22.81 -27.60 -1.19
N PHE A 15 -22.73 -26.62 -2.10
CA PHE A 15 -21.50 -26.33 -2.84
C PHE A 15 -20.35 -25.95 -1.90
N GLY A 16 -20.62 -25.10 -0.90
CA GLY A 16 -19.63 -24.73 0.12
C GLY A 16 -19.11 -25.95 0.88
N ILE A 17 -19.99 -26.84 1.35
CA ILE A 17 -19.60 -28.05 2.09
C ILE A 17 -18.68 -28.95 1.26
N ILE A 18 -18.93 -29.07 -0.05
CA ILE A 18 -18.09 -29.88 -0.93
C ILE A 18 -16.76 -29.16 -1.21
N VAL A 19 -16.80 -27.88 -1.59
CA VAL A 19 -15.63 -27.18 -2.15
C VAL A 19 -14.65 -26.70 -1.08
N ILE A 20 -15.16 -26.23 0.07
CA ILE A 20 -14.33 -25.71 1.17
C ILE A 20 -13.27 -26.72 1.64
N PRO A 21 -13.58 -28.00 1.94
CA PRO A 21 -12.54 -28.94 2.39
C PRO A 21 -11.47 -29.19 1.34
N PHE A 22 -11.81 -29.26 0.05
CA PHE A 22 -10.81 -29.39 -1.01
C PHE A 22 -9.95 -28.14 -1.12
N LEU A 23 -10.53 -26.95 -1.01
CA LEU A 23 -9.78 -25.70 -0.98
C LEU A 23 -8.84 -25.65 0.22
N VAL A 24 -9.31 -26.01 1.41
CA VAL A 24 -8.49 -26.05 2.63
C VAL A 24 -7.37 -27.07 2.48
N MET A 25 -7.65 -28.26 1.96
CA MET A 25 -6.62 -29.26 1.68
C MET A 25 -5.58 -28.73 0.70
N PHE A 26 -6.01 -28.12 -0.39
CA PHE A 26 -5.11 -27.53 -1.38
C PHE A 26 -4.22 -26.44 -0.77
N VAL A 27 -4.82 -25.53 0.01
CA VAL A 27 -4.13 -24.48 0.77
C VAL A 27 -3.10 -25.05 1.75
N LEU A 28 -3.44 -26.12 2.46
CA LEU A 28 -2.54 -26.79 3.40
C LEU A 28 -1.44 -27.60 2.67
N ALA A 29 -1.75 -28.18 1.50
CA ALA A 29 -0.81 -28.97 0.69
C ALA A 29 0.30 -28.11 0.08
N ILE A 30 0.01 -26.85 -0.28
CA ILE A 30 1.02 -25.85 -0.67
C ILE A 30 2.08 -25.68 0.44
N GLY A 31 1.69 -25.92 1.69
CA GLY A 31 2.57 -25.94 2.85
C GLY A 31 3.21 -24.57 3.18
N PRO A 32 4.00 -24.49 4.27
CA PRO A 32 4.61 -23.23 4.70
C PRO A 32 5.51 -22.59 3.63
N LEU A 33 6.22 -23.42 2.85
CA LEU A 33 7.12 -22.96 1.80
C LEU A 33 6.38 -22.26 0.66
N GLY A 34 5.27 -22.82 0.18
CA GLY A 34 4.53 -22.19 -0.90
C GLY A 34 3.86 -20.87 -0.48
N TRP A 35 3.39 -20.78 0.76
CA TRP A 35 2.90 -19.51 1.35
C TRP A 35 4.01 -18.48 1.49
N ALA A 36 5.20 -18.88 1.93
CA ALA A 36 6.35 -18.00 2.03
C ALA A 36 6.77 -17.46 0.64
N LEU A 37 6.74 -18.30 -0.39
CA LEU A 37 7.05 -17.88 -1.77
C LEU A 37 5.98 -16.94 -2.34
N LEU A 38 4.70 -17.24 -2.17
CA LEU A 38 3.59 -16.37 -2.60
C LEU A 38 3.65 -15.00 -1.91
N GLY A 39 3.76 -14.99 -0.57
CA GLY A 39 3.88 -13.75 0.19
C GLY A 39 5.16 -12.99 -0.16
N GLY A 40 6.29 -13.69 -0.26
CA GLY A 40 7.56 -13.10 -0.67
C GLY A 40 7.51 -12.47 -2.06
N ALA A 41 6.87 -13.12 -3.02
CA ALA A 41 6.70 -12.58 -4.38
C ALA A 41 5.85 -11.29 -4.37
N VAL A 42 4.77 -11.25 -3.59
CA VAL A 42 3.93 -10.05 -3.44
C VAL A 42 4.73 -8.90 -2.79
N ILE A 43 5.53 -9.19 -1.76
CA ILE A 43 6.40 -8.19 -1.11
C ILE A 43 7.41 -7.62 -2.11
N VAL A 44 8.14 -8.49 -2.83
CA VAL A 44 9.12 -8.07 -3.83
C VAL A 44 8.46 -7.24 -4.93
N LEU A 45 7.30 -7.67 -5.42
CA LEU A 45 6.54 -6.91 -6.43
C LEU A 45 6.14 -5.52 -5.90
N GLY A 46 5.66 -5.44 -4.65
CA GLY A 46 5.33 -4.17 -4.01
C GLY A 46 6.53 -3.23 -3.93
N ILE A 47 7.72 -3.74 -3.55
CA ILE A 47 8.96 -2.96 -3.52
C ILE A 47 9.30 -2.45 -4.93
N VAL A 48 9.27 -3.32 -5.94
CA VAL A 48 9.58 -2.94 -7.33
C VAL A 48 8.61 -1.87 -7.85
N VAL A 49 7.31 -2.01 -7.58
CA VAL A 49 6.30 -1.02 -7.96
C VAL A 49 6.54 0.32 -7.24
N SER A 50 6.83 0.29 -5.94
CA SER A 50 7.12 1.50 -5.15
C SER A 50 8.36 2.25 -5.64
N LEU A 51 9.41 1.51 -6.05
CA LEU A 51 10.62 2.11 -6.62
C LEU A 51 10.38 2.67 -8.02
N ARG A 52 9.53 2.02 -8.83
CA ARG A 52 9.12 2.55 -10.13
C ARG A 52 8.31 3.83 -9.99
N GLU A 53 7.39 3.90 -9.04
CA GLU A 53 6.65 5.14 -8.75
C GLU A 53 7.62 6.26 -8.32
N SER A 54 8.61 5.93 -7.50
CA SER A 54 9.62 6.89 -7.02
C SER A 54 10.56 7.40 -8.12
N THR A 55 10.75 6.63 -9.20
CA THR A 55 11.59 7.02 -10.36
C THR A 55 10.76 7.60 -11.51
N GLY A 56 9.47 7.31 -11.57
CA GLY A 56 8.50 7.86 -12.52
C GLY A 56 7.88 9.20 -12.07
N TYR A 57 7.88 9.47 -10.77
CA TYR A 57 7.61 10.80 -10.24
C TYR A 57 8.90 11.61 -10.33
N GLY A 58 9.07 12.25 -11.49
CA GLY A 58 10.24 13.06 -11.80
C GLY A 58 10.54 14.14 -10.76
N ASP A 59 11.70 14.75 -10.98
CA ASP A 59 12.17 16.03 -10.48
C ASP A 59 11.10 17.13 -10.44
N VAL A 60 10.17 17.04 -9.51
CA VAL A 60 9.25 18.11 -9.14
C VAL A 60 9.10 18.09 -7.62
N ASN A 61 9.98 18.86 -6.98
CA ASN A 61 9.63 19.57 -5.77
C ASN A 61 9.59 18.74 -4.46
N ARG A 62 10.61 17.91 -4.19
CA ARG A 62 11.12 17.92 -2.80
C ARG A 62 11.81 19.25 -2.62
N THR A 63 11.02 20.29 -2.37
CA THR A 63 11.46 21.60 -1.90
C THR A 63 12.51 21.34 -0.84
N ASN A 64 13.78 21.51 -1.21
CA ASN A 64 14.87 21.56 -0.26
C ASN A 64 14.44 22.67 0.70
N ARG A 65 14.08 22.36 1.95
CA ARG A 65 13.56 23.34 2.90
C ARG A 65 14.45 23.38 4.11
N THR A 66 14.92 24.58 4.45
CA THR A 66 15.75 24.85 5.63
C THR A 66 14.93 25.60 6.68
N ASN A 67 15.43 25.66 7.91
CA ASN A 67 14.94 26.63 8.88
C ASN A 67 15.66 27.97 8.65
N CYS A 68 14.93 29.08 8.77
CA CYS A 68 15.50 30.41 8.80
C CYS A 68 16.28 30.61 10.11
N ASP A 69 17.51 31.14 10.03
CA ASP A 69 18.38 31.32 11.20
C ASP A 69 17.87 32.40 12.16
N ASP A 70 17.05 33.34 11.69
CA ASP A 70 16.50 34.42 12.51
C ASP A 70 15.23 34.04 13.27
N CYS A 71 14.26 33.43 12.58
CA CYS A 71 12.93 33.17 13.16
C CYS A 71 12.60 31.68 13.33
N GLY A 72 13.45 30.79 12.84
CA GLY A 72 13.24 29.34 12.90
C GLY A 72 12.14 28.81 11.98
N ALA A 73 11.49 29.66 11.18
CA ALA A 73 10.45 29.23 10.26
C ALA A 73 11.03 28.37 9.12
N ARG A 74 10.27 27.38 8.67
CA ARG A 74 10.70 26.44 7.63
C ARG A 74 10.42 27.04 6.24
N ILE A 75 11.47 27.43 5.53
CA ILE A 75 11.43 28.11 4.22
C ILE A 75 12.12 27.30 3.13
N ASP A 76 11.89 27.66 1.86
CA ASP A 76 12.59 27.04 0.74
C ASP A 76 14.09 27.36 0.78
N ALA A 77 14.91 26.35 0.48
CA ALA A 77 16.35 26.42 0.62
C ALA A 77 17.03 27.27 -0.45
N ASP A 78 16.27 27.69 -1.46
CA ASP A 78 16.71 28.61 -2.50
C ASP A 78 16.01 29.97 -2.39
N ALA A 79 15.24 30.21 -1.30
CA ALA A 79 14.66 31.51 -1.03
C ALA A 79 15.73 32.47 -0.49
N ASP A 80 15.89 33.60 -1.18
CA ASP A 80 16.79 34.71 -0.79
C ASP A 80 16.29 35.46 0.45
N THR A 81 14.99 35.39 0.73
CA THR A 81 14.34 36.09 1.85
C THR A 81 13.31 35.20 2.52
N CYS A 82 13.22 35.27 3.84
CA CYS A 82 12.21 34.57 4.61
C CYS A 82 10.81 35.18 4.40
N GLU A 83 9.84 34.37 3.96
CA GLU A 83 8.44 34.81 3.78
C GLU A 83 7.72 35.19 5.08
N TYR A 84 8.24 34.76 6.24
CA TYR A 84 7.62 34.98 7.55
C TYR A 84 8.15 36.23 8.26
N CYS A 85 9.48 36.40 8.30
CA CYS A 85 10.12 37.51 9.01
C CYS A 85 10.76 38.56 8.10
N GLY A 86 10.86 38.29 6.79
CA GLY A 86 11.48 39.20 5.82
C GLY A 86 13.01 39.27 5.91
N ALA A 87 13.65 38.49 6.80
CA ALA A 87 15.09 38.45 6.90
C ALA A 87 15.71 37.90 5.60
N ALA A 88 16.84 38.49 5.19
CA ALA A 88 17.68 37.89 4.16
C ALA A 88 18.24 36.58 4.69
N ARG A 89 18.26 35.58 3.82
CA ARG A 89 18.61 34.22 4.18
C ARG A 89 20.11 34.01 4.39
#